data_AF-A0A8T7BI87-F1
#
_entry.id   AF-A0A8T7BI87-F1
#
_cell.length_a   1.000
_cell.length_b   1.000
_cell.length_c   1.000
_cell.angle_alpha   90.00
_cell.angle_beta   90.00
_cell.angle_gamma   90.00
#
_symmetry.space_group_name_H-M   'P 1'
#
loop_
_entity.id
_entity.type
_entity.pdbx_description
1 polymer ?
#
loop_
_entity_poly.entity_id
_entity_poly.type
_entity_poly.pdbx_seq_one_letter_code
_entity_poly.pdbx_strand_id
1 'polypeptide(L)' 'MLFNKIAIIGVGLIGGSLARALKANSQCKTISGFGRNPENLKKAVALGVIDEYS' A
#
# COMPACT_ATOMS: atom_id res chain seq x y z
N MET A 1 -10.62 -12.64 -4.21
CA MET A 1 -9.94 -11.34 -4.37
C MET A 1 -10.96 -10.33 -4.90
N LEU A 2 -11.05 -9.15 -4.28
CA LEU A 2 -12.05 -8.12 -4.58
C LEU A 2 -11.55 -7.14 -5.66
N PHE A 3 -10.24 -6.87 -5.70
CA PHE A 3 -9.61 -5.96 -6.66
C PHE A 3 -8.28 -6.52 -7.18
N ASN A 4 -7.96 -6.28 -8.46
CA ASN A 4 -6.67 -6.70 -9.02
C ASN A 4 -5.52 -5.75 -8.62
N LYS A 5 -5.74 -4.44 -8.67
CA LYS A 5 -4.77 -3.43 -8.24
C LYS A 5 -5.48 -2.30 -7.51
N ILE A 6 -4.90 -1.83 -6.41
CA ILE A 6 -5.40 -0.68 -5.63
C ILE A 6 -4.30 0.37 -5.56
N ALA A 7 -4.66 1.63 -5.80
CA ALA A 7 -3.78 2.76 -5.58
C ALA A 7 -4.15 3.48 -4.27
N ILE A 8 -3.17 3.74 -3.41
CA ILE A 8 -3.35 4.43 -2.13
C ILE A 8 -2.58 5.74 -2.17
N ILE A 9 -3.32 6.85 -2.22
CA ILE A 9 -2.77 8.21 -2.16
C ILE A 9 -2.61 8.58 -0.69
N GLY A 10 -1.37 8.52 -0.19
CA GLY A 10 -1.03 8.76 1.22
C GLY A 10 -0.88 7.48 2.04
N VAL A 11 0.29 6.85 1.98
CA VAL A 11 0.65 5.67 2.80
C VAL A 11 1.11 6.04 4.21
N GLY A 12 0.28 6.81 4.93
CA GLY A 12 0.47 7.14 6.33
C GLY A 12 -0.11 6.08 7.27
N LEU A 13 -0.45 6.49 8.50
CA LEU A 13 -1.07 5.65 9.51
C LEU A 13 -2.35 4.96 9.01
N ILE A 14 -3.25 5.72 8.38
CA ILE A 14 -4.54 5.20 7.88
C ILE A 14 -4.34 4.40 6.59
N GLY A 15 -3.75 5.00 5.55
CA GLY A 15 -3.55 4.34 4.26
C GLY A 15 -2.72 3.07 4.37
N GLY A 16 -1.68 3.07 5.21
CA GLY A 16 -0.86 1.89 5.47
C GLY A 16 -1.60 0.80 6.25
N SER A 17 -2.43 1.16 7.23
CA SER A 17 -3.24 0.18 7.98
C SER A 17 -4.29 -0.48 7.07
N LEU A 18 -4.93 0.29 6.20
CA LEU A 18 -5.85 -0.23 5.18
C LEU A 18 -5.13 -1.19 4.22
N ALA A 19 -3.96 -0.81 3.71
CA ALA A 19 -3.18 -1.65 2.82
C ALA A 19 -2.84 -3.01 3.46
N ARG A 20 -2.43 -3.00 4.73
CA ARG A 20 -2.17 -4.22 5.50
C ARG A 20 -3.41 -5.08 5.66
N ALA A 21 -4.56 -4.47 6.00
CA ALA A 21 -5.81 -5.21 6.14
C ALA A 21 -6.24 -5.87 4.82
N LEU A 22 -6.12 -5.15 3.70
CA LEU A 22 -6.44 -5.67 2.35
C LEU A 22 -5.56 -6.85 1.97
N LYS A 23 -4.25 -6.77 2.26
CA LYS A 23 -3.32 -7.88 2.05
C LYS A 23 -3.63 -9.07 2.97
N ALA A 24 -3.85 -8.83 4.26
CA ALA A 24 -4.13 -9.87 5.23
C ALA A 24 -5.40 -10.68 4.88
N ASN A 25 -6.41 -10.02 4.31
CA ASN A 25 -7.65 -10.66 3.88
C ASN A 25 -7.61 -11.17 2.42
N SER A 26 -6.46 -11.14 1.74
CA SER A 26 -6.32 -11.53 0.33
C SER A 26 -7.35 -10.86 -0.59
N GLN A 27 -7.69 -9.60 -0.30
CA GLN A 27 -8.69 -8.85 -1.03
C GLN A 27 -8.10 -8.09 -2.22
N CYS A 28 -6.77 -7.96 -2.30
CA CYS A 28 -6.07 -7.32 -3.41
C CYS A 28 -4.83 -8.12 -3.85
N LYS A 29 -4.52 -8.08 -5.15
CA LYS A 29 -3.30 -8.69 -5.70
C LYS A 29 -2.10 -7.74 -5.69
N THR A 30 -2.32 -6.44 -5.89
CA THR A 30 -1.23 -5.46 -5.95
C THR A 30 -1.66 -4.11 -5.37
N ILE A 31 -0.84 -3.55 -4.48
CA ILE A 31 -1.06 -2.23 -3.89
C ILE A 31 0.03 -1.27 -4.33
N SER A 32 -0.35 -0.19 -5.01
CA SER A 32 0.52 0.91 -5.40
C SER A 32 0.34 2.09 -4.45
N GLY A 33 1.42 2.57 -3.85
CA GLY A 33 1.40 3.76 -3.00
C GLY A 33 1.77 5.02 -3.78
N PHE A 34 1.15 6.15 -3.46
CA PHE A 34 1.53 7.46 -3.98
C PHE A 34 1.67 8.46 -2.83
N GLY A 35 2.68 9.33 -2.90
CA GLY A 35 2.91 10.31 -1.85
C GLY A 35 4.07 11.25 -2.12
N ARG A 36 4.16 12.32 -1.32
CA ARG A 36 5.18 13.36 -1.49
C ARG A 36 6.54 12.98 -0.91
N ASN A 37 6.56 12.10 0.10
CA ASN A 37 7.78 11.69 0.79
C ASN A 37 8.25 10.31 0.29
N PRO A 38 9.28 10.25 -0.57
CA PRO A 38 9.77 8.98 -1.12
C PRO A 38 10.35 8.06 -0.05
N GLU A 39 10.90 8.59 1.04
CA GLU A 39 11.40 7.77 2.16
C GLU A 39 10.29 6.97 2.85
N ASN A 40 9.12 7.57 3.02
CA ASN A 40 7.98 6.88 3.62
C ASN A 40 7.43 5.79 2.69
N LEU A 41 7.41 6.05 1.37
CA LEU A 41 7.03 5.06 0.35
C LEU A 41 8.00 3.88 0.30
N LYS A 42 9.32 4.15 0.31
CA LYS A 42 10.36 3.11 0.41
C LYS A 42 10.19 2.26 1.67
N LYS A 43 9.94 2.90 2.82
CA LYS A 43 9.68 2.20 4.07
C LYS A 43 8.42 1.34 3.99
N ALA A 44 7.35 1.85 3.37
CA ALA A 44 6.12 1.10 3.18
C ALA A 44 6.32 -0.17 2.32
N VAL A 45 7.12 -0.09 1.25
CA VAL A 45 7.51 -1.28 0.47
C VAL A 45 8.34 -2.24 1.29
N ALA A 46 9.37 -1.75 1.99
CA ALA A 46 10.25 -2.58 2.82
C ALA A 46 9.50 -3.31 3.93
N LEU A 47 8.43 -2.70 4.46
CA LEU A 47 7.53 -3.29 5.46
C LEU A 47 6.43 -4.18 4.86
N GLY A 48 6.41 -4.37 3.53
CA GLY A 48 5.41 -5.16 2.81
C GLY A 48 4.00 -4.56 2.79
N VAL A 49 3.84 -3.29 3.20
CA VAL A 49 2.55 -2.57 3.26
C VAL A 49 2.00 -2.35 1.86
N ILE A 50 2.86 -1.93 0.94
CA ILE A 50 2.57 -1.73 -0.50
C ILE A 50 3.57 -2.53 -1.34
N ASP A 51 3.25 -2.80 -2.60
CA ASP A 51 4.09 -3.57 -3.52
C ASP A 51 4.95 -2.67 -4.40
N GLU A 52 4.42 -1.52 -4.80
CA GLU A 52 5.08 -0.55 -5.67
C GLU A 52 4.68 0.88 -5.25
N TYR A 53 5.42 1.89 -5.71
CA TYR A 53 5.03 3.29 -5.55
C TYR A 53 5.40 4.13 -6.77
N SER A 54 4.73 5.27 -6.93
CA SER A 54 5.05 6.31 -7.91
C SER A 54 5.05 7.68 -7.27
#